data_AF-A0A8H5BZU5-F1
#
_entry.id   AF-A0A8H5BZU5-F1
#
_cell.length_a   1.000
_cell.length_b   1.000
_cell.length_c   1.000
_cell.angle_alpha   90.00
_cell.angle_beta   90.00
_cell.angle_gamma   90.00
#
_symmetry.space_group_name_H-M   'P 1'
#
loop_
_entity.id
_entity.type
_entity.pdbx_description
1 polymer ?
#
loop_
_entity_poly.entity_id
_entity_poly.type
_entity_poly.pdbx_seq_one_letter_code
_entity_poly.pdbx_strand_id
1 'polypeptide(L)'
;MYARTALQAVLVFLFSFQLSFVFATPTLRTQGIARRAPTSASGYETNAKRFAAGLPPLPPKRRFTPSRVGVAARAPSAVPFSGFLRIDDFETGSNIGWVSKTLLGGQIRSTPGGGQNRLPISFNFVSSGTPFDMPISDGDDFHYLGAAGGSLTGPSTTNVNPVVRTNSIPAGSGPMNVGNSGADSGGPGASESVIWKYNPSGSEFTSEWVNPDFILIATYFYLSNGPGNRFLYISSNPDLGEPEEVTRVRVFLDLA
;
A
#
# COMPACT_ATOMS: atom_id res chain seq x y z
N MET A 1 -7.39 6.58 49.12
CA MET A 1 -8.41 5.52 49.32
C MET A 1 -9.58 5.57 48.31
N TYR A 2 -9.82 6.66 47.58
CA TYR A 2 -10.98 6.81 46.67
C TYR A 2 -10.88 6.11 45.30
N ALA A 3 -9.68 5.76 44.81
CA ALA A 3 -9.53 5.17 43.48
C ALA A 3 -9.99 3.70 43.38
N ARG A 4 -9.98 2.96 44.50
CA ARG A 4 -10.34 1.53 44.51
C ARG A 4 -11.85 1.29 44.40
N THR A 5 -12.67 2.18 44.96
CA THR A 5 -14.13 2.07 44.95
C THR A 5 -14.74 2.44 43.59
N ALA A 6 -14.14 3.40 42.87
CA ALA A 6 -14.59 3.78 41.53
C ALA A 6 -14.38 2.64 40.50
N LEU A 7 -13.25 1.92 40.58
CA LEU A 7 -12.95 0.83 39.65
C LEU A 7 -13.90 -0.37 39.81
N GLN A 8 -14.30 -0.69 41.05
CA GLN A 8 -15.26 -1.77 41.32
C GLN A 8 -16.67 -1.45 40.78
N ALA A 9 -17.11 -0.19 40.89
CA ALA A 9 -18.43 0.21 40.41
C ALA A 9 -18.54 0.11 38.87
N VAL A 10 -17.48 0.47 38.13
CA VAL A 10 -17.45 0.40 36.67
C VAL A 10 -17.49 -1.05 36.16
N LEU A 11 -16.76 -1.96 36.82
CA LEU A 11 -16.74 -3.37 36.44
C LEU A 11 -18.09 -4.07 36.64
N VAL A 12 -18.81 -3.74 37.72
CA VAL A 12 -20.15 -4.30 37.98
C VAL A 12 -21.18 -3.77 36.96
N PHE A 13 -21.08 -2.51 36.56
CA PHE A 13 -22.00 -1.92 35.58
C PHE A 13 -21.79 -2.49 34.17
N LEU A 14 -20.55 -2.74 33.77
CA LEU A 14 -20.24 -3.35 32.47
C LEU A 14 -20.64 -4.82 32.38
N PHE A 15 -20.52 -5.58 33.48
CA PHE A 15 -20.93 -6.99 33.50
C PHE A 15 -22.46 -7.16 33.53
N SER A 16 -23.20 -6.25 34.13
CA SER A 16 -24.67 -6.37 34.24
C SER A 16 -25.39 -6.03 32.94
N PHE A 17 -24.84 -5.15 32.09
CA PHE A 17 -25.50 -4.73 30.85
C PHE A 17 -25.40 -5.74 29.69
N GLN A 18 -24.47 -6.71 29.77
CA GLN A 18 -24.23 -7.70 28.71
C GLN A 18 -25.16 -8.93 28.78
N LEU A 19 -25.92 -9.12 29.87
CA LEU A 19 -26.72 -10.33 30.11
C LEU A 19 -28.21 -10.22 29.73
N SER A 20 -28.69 -9.07 29.21
CA SER A 20 -30.14 -8.83 29.06
C SER A 20 -30.69 -8.86 27.62
N PHE A 21 -29.91 -9.19 26.59
CA PHE A 21 -30.34 -9.13 25.18
C PHE A 21 -30.32 -10.47 24.43
N VAL A 22 -30.71 -11.56 25.08
CA VAL A 22 -31.02 -12.82 24.40
C VAL A 22 -32.48 -13.17 24.68
N PHE A 23 -33.17 -13.69 23.67
CA PHE A 23 -34.56 -14.20 23.68
C PHE A 23 -35.68 -13.22 23.31
N ALA A 24 -35.80 -12.91 22.02
CA ALA A 24 -37.11 -12.77 21.36
C ALA A 24 -36.96 -12.90 19.84
N THR A 25 -36.91 -14.14 19.32
CA THR A 25 -37.09 -14.38 17.87
C THR A 25 -38.54 -14.78 17.61
N PRO A 26 -39.39 -13.91 17.03
CA PRO A 26 -40.74 -14.28 16.65
C PRO A 26 -40.70 -15.27 15.47
N THR A 27 -41.21 -16.48 15.70
CA THR A 27 -41.43 -17.47 14.63
C THR A 27 -42.75 -17.19 13.92
N LEU A 28 -42.70 -16.38 12.85
CA LEU A 28 -43.83 -16.18 11.96
C LEU A 28 -44.08 -17.44 11.11
N ARG A 29 -45.00 -18.29 11.57
CA ARG A 29 -45.61 -19.37 10.77
C ARG A 29 -46.59 -18.77 9.77
N THR A 30 -46.18 -18.65 8.52
CA THR A 30 -47.11 -18.43 7.40
C THR A 30 -47.85 -19.74 7.11
N GLN A 31 -49.10 -19.84 7.54
CA GLN A 31 -50.01 -20.92 7.09
C GLN A 31 -50.29 -20.76 5.60
N GLY A 32 -50.09 -21.84 4.86
CA GLY A 32 -50.23 -21.89 3.41
C GLY A 32 -51.70 -21.74 2.98
N ILE A 33 -51.96 -20.73 2.16
CA ILE A 33 -53.14 -20.70 1.30
C ILE A 33 -52.87 -21.67 0.15
N ALA A 34 -53.53 -22.83 0.20
CA ALA A 34 -53.51 -23.81 -0.88
C ALA A 34 -54.17 -23.21 -2.14
N ARG A 35 -53.35 -22.71 -3.07
CA ARG A 35 -53.79 -22.39 -4.42
C ARG A 35 -54.07 -23.69 -5.16
N ARG A 36 -55.29 -23.85 -5.68
CA ARG A 36 -55.66 -24.91 -6.61
C ARG A 36 -54.62 -25.02 -7.72
N ALA A 37 -54.05 -26.21 -7.89
CA ALA A 37 -53.09 -26.49 -8.94
C ALA A 37 -53.76 -26.26 -10.30
N PRO A 38 -53.19 -25.44 -11.20
CA PRO A 38 -53.66 -25.37 -12.57
C PRO A 38 -53.45 -26.73 -13.22
N THR A 39 -54.51 -27.23 -13.84
CA THR A 39 -54.49 -28.34 -14.79
C THR A 39 -53.32 -28.17 -15.75
N SER A 40 -52.57 -29.24 -15.91
CA SER A 40 -51.31 -29.41 -16.65
C SER A 40 -51.21 -28.59 -17.94
N ALA A 41 -50.61 -27.40 -17.85
CA ALA A 41 -50.19 -26.57 -18.98
C ALA A 41 -48.83 -27.06 -19.55
N SER A 42 -48.66 -28.36 -19.76
CA SER A 42 -47.39 -28.97 -20.18
C SER A 42 -46.94 -28.60 -21.60
N GLY A 43 -47.72 -27.81 -22.35
CA GLY A 43 -47.39 -27.38 -23.72
C GLY A 43 -46.88 -25.93 -23.85
N TYR A 44 -47.04 -25.08 -22.84
CA TYR A 44 -46.88 -23.62 -22.98
C TYR A 44 -45.77 -23.05 -22.08
N GLU A 45 -44.56 -23.59 -22.24
CA GLU A 45 -43.40 -23.27 -21.39
C GLU A 45 -42.86 -21.85 -21.58
N THR A 46 -43.13 -21.21 -22.72
CA THR A 46 -42.66 -19.86 -23.04
C THR A 46 -43.81 -18.88 -23.18
N ASN A 47 -43.56 -17.60 -22.87
CA ASN A 47 -44.54 -16.53 -23.08
C ASN A 47 -44.99 -16.45 -24.55
N ALA A 48 -44.11 -16.74 -25.50
CA ALA A 48 -44.44 -16.78 -26.93
C ALA A 48 -45.52 -17.82 -27.24
N LYS A 49 -45.37 -19.06 -26.74
CA LYS A 49 -46.38 -20.12 -26.93
C LYS A 49 -47.71 -19.77 -26.26
N ARG A 50 -47.69 -19.04 -25.13
CA ARG A 50 -48.91 -18.59 -24.44
C ARG A 50 -49.65 -17.50 -25.20
N PHE A 51 -48.93 -16.53 -25.75
CA PHE A 51 -49.53 -15.50 -26.59
C PHE A 51 -50.16 -16.09 -27.86
N ALA A 52 -49.51 -17.07 -28.50
CA ALA A 52 -50.08 -17.79 -29.63
C ALA A 52 -51.38 -18.53 -29.30
N ALA A 53 -51.57 -18.92 -28.03
CA ALA A 53 -52.76 -19.60 -27.54
C ALA A 53 -53.81 -18.66 -26.89
N GLY A 54 -53.63 -17.33 -26.99
CA GLY A 54 -54.54 -16.36 -26.35
C GLY A 54 -54.50 -16.38 -24.81
N LEU A 55 -53.47 -16.98 -24.21
CA LEU A 55 -53.30 -17.07 -22.76
C LEU A 55 -52.45 -15.89 -22.24
N PRO A 56 -52.70 -15.41 -21.01
CA PRO A 56 -51.88 -14.37 -20.40
C PRO A 56 -50.44 -14.85 -20.17
N PRO A 57 -49.43 -13.95 -20.18
CA PRO A 57 -48.03 -14.31 -20.00
C PRO A 57 -47.79 -14.96 -18.63
N LEU A 58 -46.74 -15.80 -18.54
CA LEU A 58 -46.29 -16.32 -17.26
C LEU A 58 -45.82 -15.17 -16.37
N PRO A 59 -46.11 -15.22 -15.05
CA PRO A 59 -45.52 -14.29 -14.11
C PRO A 59 -43.99 -14.41 -14.15
N PRO A 60 -43.24 -13.32 -13.91
CA PRO A 60 -41.80 -13.37 -13.87
C PRO A 60 -41.35 -14.45 -12.89
N LYS A 61 -40.59 -15.45 -13.36
CA LYS A 61 -39.91 -16.37 -12.45
C LYS A 61 -38.98 -15.50 -11.61
N ARG A 62 -39.14 -15.51 -10.28
CA ARG A 62 -38.23 -14.82 -9.37
C ARG A 62 -36.81 -15.19 -9.76
N ARG A 63 -36.06 -14.23 -10.32
CA ARG A 63 -34.61 -14.38 -10.46
C ARG A 63 -34.12 -14.64 -9.04
N PHE A 64 -33.42 -15.75 -8.84
CA PHE A 64 -32.93 -16.27 -7.57
C PHE A 64 -32.63 -15.15 -6.56
N THR A 65 -33.02 -15.34 -5.29
CA THR A 65 -32.43 -14.56 -4.19
C THR A 65 -30.92 -14.74 -4.35
N PRO A 66 -30.13 -13.69 -4.62
CA PRO A 66 -28.72 -13.83 -4.89
C PRO A 66 -27.99 -14.17 -3.59
N SER A 67 -28.06 -15.42 -3.14
CA SER A 67 -27.29 -15.93 -2.00
C SER A 67 -25.80 -16.06 -2.33
N ARG A 68 -25.41 -15.84 -3.60
CA ARG A 68 -24.04 -15.90 -4.10
C ARG A 68 -23.48 -14.55 -4.58
N VAL A 69 -24.24 -13.46 -4.48
CA VAL A 69 -23.69 -12.12 -4.75
C VAL A 69 -23.32 -11.52 -3.41
N GLY A 70 -22.11 -11.85 -2.93
CA GLY A 70 -21.54 -11.17 -1.78
C GLY A 70 -21.56 -9.66 -2.03
N VAL A 71 -21.84 -8.87 -0.99
CA VAL A 71 -21.66 -7.42 -1.07
C VAL A 71 -20.22 -7.19 -1.49
N ALA A 72 -20.02 -6.57 -2.66
CA ALA A 72 -18.68 -6.20 -3.10
C ALA A 72 -18.03 -5.39 -1.99
N ALA A 73 -16.93 -5.89 -1.44
CA ALA A 73 -16.18 -5.17 -0.44
C ALA A 73 -15.80 -3.82 -1.05
N ARG A 74 -16.24 -2.71 -0.42
CA ARG A 74 -15.91 -1.37 -0.89
C ARG A 74 -14.42 -1.16 -0.64
N ALA A 75 -13.60 -1.39 -1.67
CA ALA A 75 -12.21 -0.99 -1.63
C ALA A 75 -12.14 0.55 -1.60
N PRO A 76 -11.25 1.14 -0.79
CA PRO A 76 -11.00 2.58 -0.85
C PRO A 76 -10.63 2.98 -2.29
N SER A 77 -11.15 4.12 -2.74
CA SER A 77 -10.79 4.65 -4.06
C SER A 77 -9.37 5.21 -4.01
N ALA A 78 -8.57 4.89 -5.02
CA ALA A 78 -7.21 5.38 -5.09
C ALA A 78 -7.19 6.88 -5.45
N VAL A 79 -6.35 7.65 -4.77
CA VAL A 79 -6.17 9.10 -4.97
C VAL A 79 -4.86 9.33 -5.72
N PRO A 80 -4.87 9.98 -6.90
CA PRO A 80 -3.65 10.22 -7.67
C PRO A 80 -2.80 11.32 -7.03
N PHE A 81 -1.48 11.09 -6.98
CA PHE A 81 -0.45 12.05 -6.57
C PHE A 81 0.65 12.10 -7.63
N SER A 82 1.19 13.30 -7.87
CA SER A 82 2.31 13.52 -8.80
C SER A 82 3.19 14.67 -8.32
N GLY A 83 4.50 14.56 -8.52
CA GLY A 83 5.44 15.59 -8.11
C GLY A 83 6.89 15.12 -8.15
N PHE A 84 7.70 15.73 -7.30
CA PHE A 84 9.12 15.43 -7.14
C PHE A 84 9.41 14.99 -5.70
N LEU A 85 10.50 14.26 -5.50
CA LEU A 85 10.94 13.86 -4.17
C LEU A 85 11.91 14.91 -3.61
N ARG A 86 11.44 15.70 -2.63
CA ARG A 86 12.27 16.64 -1.85
C ARG A 86 12.99 15.89 -0.74
N ILE A 87 14.23 16.28 -0.47
CA ILE A 87 15.05 15.71 0.59
C ILE A 87 15.33 16.82 1.60
N ASP A 88 14.87 16.62 2.83
CA ASP A 88 15.13 17.51 3.95
C ASP A 88 16.11 16.84 4.93
N ASP A 89 16.99 17.64 5.51
CA ASP A 89 17.87 17.22 6.59
C ASP A 89 17.03 16.82 7.82
N PHE A 90 17.33 15.66 8.41
CA PHE A 90 16.50 15.09 9.48
C PHE A 90 16.50 15.95 10.76
N GLU A 91 17.65 16.51 11.12
CA GLU A 91 17.85 17.26 12.38
C GLU A 91 17.32 18.70 12.27
N THR A 92 17.66 19.38 11.18
CA THR A 92 17.34 20.80 10.99
C THR A 92 16.01 21.04 10.28
N GLY A 93 15.48 20.03 9.57
CA GLY A 93 14.32 20.18 8.69
C GLY A 93 14.56 21.03 7.45
N SER A 94 15.82 21.40 7.17
CA SER A 94 16.16 22.24 6.02
C SER A 94 16.15 21.43 4.73
N ASN A 95 15.61 22.00 3.65
CA ASN A 95 15.71 21.38 2.32
C ASN A 95 17.17 21.37 1.86
N ILE A 96 17.69 20.18 1.55
CA ILE A 96 19.05 19.96 1.05
C ILE A 96 19.09 19.52 -0.41
N GLY A 97 17.94 19.32 -1.05
CA GLY A 97 17.80 19.10 -2.48
C GLY A 97 16.59 18.23 -2.84
N TRP A 98 16.66 17.63 -4.02
CA TRP A 98 15.67 16.69 -4.53
C TRP A 98 16.36 15.42 -5.04
N VAL A 99 15.61 14.34 -5.15
CA VAL A 99 16.09 13.12 -5.84
C VAL A 99 16.34 13.44 -7.31
N SER A 100 17.54 13.13 -7.80
CA SER A 100 17.95 13.44 -9.17
C SER A 100 17.44 12.39 -10.15
N LYS A 101 17.04 12.85 -11.34
CA LYS A 101 16.80 11.95 -12.47
C LYS A 101 18.09 11.35 -13.03
N THR A 102 19.22 12.05 -12.93
CA THR A 102 20.47 11.58 -13.51
C THR A 102 21.21 10.67 -12.54
N LEU A 103 21.58 9.49 -13.02
CA LEU A 103 22.34 8.50 -12.28
C LEU A 103 23.85 8.76 -12.39
N LEU A 104 24.60 8.28 -11.40
CA LEU A 104 26.06 8.18 -11.47
C LEU A 104 26.48 6.79 -11.02
N GLY A 105 27.14 6.03 -11.90
CA GLY A 105 27.42 4.62 -11.64
C GLY A 105 26.15 3.86 -11.27
N GLY A 106 25.05 4.12 -11.99
CA GLY A 106 23.78 3.45 -11.77
C GLY A 106 23.00 3.80 -10.50
N GLN A 107 23.57 4.59 -9.59
CA GLN A 107 22.95 4.93 -8.31
C GLN A 107 22.20 6.27 -8.36
N ILE A 108 21.15 6.37 -7.54
CA ILE A 108 20.39 7.59 -7.35
C ILE A 108 21.18 8.56 -6.47
N ARG A 109 21.19 9.83 -6.88
CA ARG A 109 21.85 10.93 -6.15
C ARG A 109 20.87 12.05 -5.85
N SER A 110 21.24 12.96 -4.95
CA SER A 110 20.55 14.22 -4.78
C SER A 110 20.98 15.25 -5.82
N THR A 111 20.15 16.26 -6.03
CA THR A 111 20.47 17.44 -6.84
C THR A 111 19.91 18.71 -6.17
N PRO A 112 20.67 19.82 -6.14
CA PRO A 112 20.13 21.13 -5.79
C PRO A 112 19.38 21.78 -6.97
N GLY A 113 19.37 21.15 -8.15
CA GLY A 113 18.91 21.74 -9.41
C GLY A 113 17.38 21.96 -9.51
N GLY A 114 17.00 22.80 -10.48
CA GLY A 114 15.60 23.03 -10.85
C GLY A 114 14.92 21.80 -11.49
N GLY A 115 13.62 21.91 -11.77
CA GLY A 115 12.73 20.80 -12.15
C GLY A 115 13.26 19.83 -13.20
N GLN A 116 14.06 20.31 -14.17
CA GLN A 116 14.63 19.47 -15.21
C GLN A 116 15.60 18.39 -14.70
N ASN A 117 16.20 18.54 -13.51
CA ASN A 117 17.11 17.54 -12.94
C ASN A 117 16.46 16.66 -11.86
N ARG A 118 15.21 16.95 -11.50
CA ARG A 118 14.46 16.27 -10.44
C ARG A 118 13.78 15.04 -11.02
N LEU A 119 13.73 13.96 -10.26
CA LEU A 119 13.05 12.72 -10.64
C LEU A 119 11.53 12.90 -10.53
N PRO A 120 10.76 12.85 -11.64
CA PRO A 120 9.31 12.99 -11.59
C PRO A 120 8.67 11.64 -11.23
N ILE A 121 7.77 11.66 -10.23
CA ILE A 121 7.02 10.48 -9.79
C ILE A 121 5.51 10.70 -9.91
N SER A 122 4.77 9.62 -10.14
CA SER A 122 3.30 9.64 -10.19
C SER A 122 2.75 8.32 -9.69
N PHE A 123 1.85 8.35 -8.70
CA PHE A 123 1.31 7.14 -8.07
C PHE A 123 -0.14 7.32 -7.61
N ASN A 124 -0.80 6.20 -7.35
CA ASN A 124 -2.16 6.16 -6.83
C ASN A 124 -2.13 5.70 -5.37
N PHE A 125 -2.45 6.59 -4.45
CA PHE A 125 -2.48 6.31 -3.01
C PHE A 125 -3.79 5.65 -2.59
N VAL A 126 -3.71 4.54 -1.85
CA VAL A 126 -4.89 3.81 -1.34
C VAL A 126 -5.01 3.94 0.19
N SER A 127 -3.92 3.68 0.91
CA SER A 127 -3.89 3.71 2.38
C SER A 127 -2.49 3.98 2.91
N SER A 128 -2.40 4.67 4.06
CA SER A 128 -1.14 4.81 4.78
C SER A 128 -0.75 3.46 5.37
N GLY A 129 0.52 3.09 5.22
CA GLY A 129 1.08 1.86 5.80
C GLY A 129 1.16 0.65 4.85
N THR A 130 0.53 0.71 3.67
CA THR A 130 0.69 -0.32 2.63
C THR A 130 1.85 0.04 1.72
N PRO A 131 2.88 -0.81 1.58
CA PRO A 131 3.94 -0.62 0.61
C PRO A 131 3.43 -0.56 -0.82
N PHE A 132 4.07 0.23 -1.65
CA PHE A 132 3.75 0.31 -3.07
C PHE A 132 5.03 0.52 -3.90
N ASP A 133 4.93 0.18 -5.18
CA ASP A 133 5.92 0.53 -6.19
C ASP A 133 5.85 2.03 -6.47
N MET A 134 6.97 2.73 -6.41
CA MET A 134 7.04 4.16 -6.72
C MET A 134 7.37 4.36 -8.21
N PRO A 135 6.40 4.68 -9.09
CA PRO A 135 6.63 4.76 -10.52
C PRO A 135 7.37 6.06 -10.87
N ILE A 136 8.35 5.93 -11.76
CA ILE A 136 9.12 7.02 -12.36
C ILE A 136 8.52 7.35 -13.73
N SER A 137 8.45 8.64 -14.06
CA SER A 137 7.75 9.13 -15.27
C SER A 137 8.66 9.81 -16.30
N ASP A 138 9.93 9.39 -16.38
CA ASP A 138 10.93 10.02 -17.26
C ASP A 138 11.32 9.21 -18.51
N GLY A 139 10.68 8.04 -18.72
CA GLY A 139 10.80 7.24 -19.94
C GLY A 139 12.05 6.35 -20.03
N ASP A 140 12.79 6.16 -18.94
CA ASP A 140 13.94 5.26 -18.87
C ASP A 140 13.53 3.77 -18.74
N ASP A 141 14.47 2.83 -18.94
CA ASP A 141 14.22 1.37 -18.99
C ASP A 141 13.75 0.79 -17.64
N PHE A 142 14.11 1.45 -16.53
CA PHE A 142 13.71 1.06 -15.19
C PHE A 142 12.65 2.01 -14.65
N HIS A 143 11.40 1.54 -14.64
CA HIS A 143 10.23 2.38 -14.40
C HIS A 143 9.88 2.61 -12.92
N TYR A 144 10.63 2.05 -11.98
CA TYR A 144 10.34 2.15 -10.55
C TYR A 144 11.57 2.58 -9.75
N LEU A 145 11.33 3.37 -8.70
CA LEU A 145 12.34 3.65 -7.69
C LEU A 145 12.34 2.52 -6.66
N GLY A 146 13.52 2.08 -6.24
CA GLY A 146 13.68 1.01 -5.26
C GLY A 146 15.04 1.07 -4.59
N ALA A 147 15.44 -0.01 -3.94
CA ALA A 147 16.79 -0.15 -3.41
C ALA A 147 17.39 -1.50 -3.82
N ALA A 148 18.71 -1.56 -3.97
CA ALA A 148 19.44 -2.77 -4.32
C ALA A 148 20.44 -3.12 -3.23
N GLY A 149 20.57 -4.41 -2.93
CA GLY A 149 21.45 -4.86 -1.86
C GLY A 149 21.02 -6.16 -1.22
N GLY A 150 21.54 -6.41 -0.02
CA GLY A 150 21.33 -7.64 0.73
C GLY A 150 20.50 -7.44 1.99
N SER A 151 20.67 -8.35 2.95
CA SER A 151 19.98 -8.30 4.23
C SER A 151 20.42 -7.11 5.08
N LEU A 152 19.45 -6.39 5.65
CA LEU A 152 19.66 -5.39 6.68
C LEU A 152 19.45 -6.03 8.06
N THR A 153 20.50 -6.02 8.89
CA THR A 153 20.55 -6.77 10.16
C THR A 153 20.40 -5.84 11.36
N GLY A 154 19.17 -5.37 11.61
CA GLY A 154 18.81 -4.66 12.83
C GLY A 154 19.37 -3.23 12.97
N PRO A 155 19.14 -2.57 14.11
CA PRO A 155 19.37 -1.13 14.27
C PRO A 155 20.83 -0.72 14.50
N SER A 156 21.78 -1.65 14.62
CA SER A 156 23.20 -1.33 14.87
C SER A 156 24.13 -1.69 13.70
N THR A 157 23.57 -2.08 12.56
CA THR A 157 24.36 -2.44 11.37
C THR A 157 24.90 -1.20 10.65
N THR A 158 26.04 -1.35 9.99
CA THR A 158 26.57 -0.34 9.05
C THR A 158 26.18 -0.64 7.61
N ASN A 159 25.43 -1.73 7.37
CA ASN A 159 24.96 -2.08 6.04
C ASN A 159 24.00 -1.01 5.51
N VAL A 160 24.20 -0.66 4.25
CA VAL A 160 23.35 0.24 3.48
C VAL A 160 22.99 -0.41 2.17
N ASN A 161 21.78 -0.14 1.69
CA ASN A 161 21.36 -0.51 0.35
C ASN A 161 21.19 0.79 -0.46
N PRO A 162 21.94 0.98 -1.57
CA PRO A 162 21.75 2.15 -2.43
C PRO A 162 20.34 2.18 -3.02
N VAL A 163 19.78 3.38 -3.10
CA VAL A 163 18.56 3.62 -3.87
C VAL A 163 18.92 3.60 -5.36
N VAL A 164 18.15 2.84 -6.14
CA VAL A 164 18.37 2.60 -7.56
C VAL A 164 17.06 2.69 -8.33
N ARG A 165 17.13 2.71 -9.66
CA ARG A 165 15.99 2.39 -10.51
C ARG A 165 15.92 0.88 -10.69
N THR A 166 14.73 0.31 -10.70
CA THR A 166 14.51 -1.14 -10.80
C THR A 166 13.23 -1.45 -11.57
N ASN A 167 13.06 -2.73 -11.92
CA ASN A 167 11.77 -3.28 -12.31
C ASN A 167 10.93 -3.65 -11.08
N SER A 168 9.61 -3.73 -11.27
CA SER A 168 8.66 -4.09 -10.20
C SER A 168 8.82 -5.56 -9.79
N ILE A 169 8.62 -5.82 -8.50
CA ILE A 169 8.54 -7.17 -7.94
C ILE A 169 7.22 -7.34 -7.16
N PRO A 170 6.79 -8.58 -6.84
CA PRO A 170 5.60 -8.78 -6.02
C PRO A 170 5.73 -8.16 -4.62
N ALA A 171 4.64 -7.59 -4.10
CA ALA A 171 4.63 -7.06 -2.73
C ALA A 171 4.96 -8.17 -1.70
N GLY A 172 5.87 -7.87 -0.76
CA GLY A 172 6.26 -8.80 0.30
C GLY A 172 7.30 -9.85 -0.10
N SER A 173 7.82 -9.82 -1.33
CA SER A 173 9.03 -10.59 -1.67
C SER A 173 10.28 -9.83 -1.24
N GLY A 174 11.34 -10.54 -0.83
CA GLY A 174 12.66 -9.94 -0.68
C GLY A 174 13.33 -9.60 -2.02
N PRO A 175 14.59 -9.15 -2.01
CA PRO A 175 15.29 -8.72 -3.21
C PRO A 175 15.34 -9.80 -4.29
N MET A 176 15.03 -9.42 -5.52
CA MET A 176 15.04 -10.32 -6.68
C MET A 176 15.92 -9.76 -7.80
N ASN A 177 16.51 -10.65 -8.61
CA ASN A 177 17.26 -10.28 -9.80
C ASN A 177 16.30 -9.91 -10.94
N VAL A 178 15.67 -8.74 -10.87
CA VAL A 178 14.77 -8.20 -11.90
C VAL A 178 15.43 -7.15 -12.80
N GLY A 179 16.72 -6.91 -12.60
CA GLY A 179 17.45 -5.83 -13.25
C GLY A 179 17.27 -4.50 -12.52
N ASN A 180 18.37 -3.77 -12.38
CA ASN A 180 18.38 -2.45 -11.77
C ASN A 180 19.52 -1.62 -12.36
N SER A 181 19.42 -0.29 -12.20
CA SER A 181 20.38 0.63 -12.81
C SER A 181 21.80 0.53 -12.24
N GLY A 182 21.99 -0.01 -11.04
CA GLY A 182 23.28 -0.18 -10.38
C GLY A 182 24.07 -1.43 -10.78
N ALA A 183 23.42 -2.43 -11.37
CA ALA A 183 24.02 -3.74 -11.64
C ALA A 183 25.19 -3.64 -12.65
N ASP A 184 25.04 -2.86 -13.72
CA ASP A 184 26.04 -2.72 -14.78
C ASP A 184 27.34 -2.05 -14.32
N SER A 185 27.27 -1.28 -13.23
CA SER A 185 28.42 -0.64 -12.59
C SER A 185 29.10 -1.51 -11.51
N GLY A 186 28.80 -2.81 -11.47
CA GLY A 186 29.31 -3.72 -10.44
C GLY A 186 28.61 -3.58 -9.09
N GLY A 187 27.45 -2.90 -9.07
CA GLY A 187 26.58 -2.83 -7.90
C GLY A 187 25.80 -4.12 -7.66
N PRO A 188 25.03 -4.19 -6.56
CA PRO A 188 24.21 -5.37 -6.25
C PRO A 188 23.18 -5.65 -7.36
N GLY A 189 23.11 -6.91 -7.80
CA GLY A 189 22.20 -7.33 -8.87
C GLY A 189 20.73 -7.48 -8.44
N ALA A 190 20.49 -7.80 -7.16
CA ALA A 190 19.14 -7.97 -6.62
C ALA A 190 18.60 -6.66 -6.06
N SER A 191 17.32 -6.39 -6.32
CA SER A 191 16.63 -5.16 -5.93
C SER A 191 15.20 -5.39 -5.43
N GLU A 192 14.68 -4.42 -4.69
CA GLU A 192 13.31 -4.36 -4.20
C GLU A 192 12.68 -3.02 -4.59
N SER A 193 11.48 -3.06 -5.18
CA SER A 193 10.74 -1.89 -5.66
C SER A 193 9.55 -1.51 -4.76
N VAL A 194 8.92 -2.50 -4.13
CA VAL A 194 7.71 -2.35 -3.29
C VAL A 194 8.08 -2.02 -1.84
N ILE A 195 8.91 -1.00 -1.65
CA ILE A 195 9.45 -0.62 -0.34
C ILE A 195 8.85 0.66 0.23
N TRP A 196 8.08 1.41 -0.58
CA TRP A 196 7.69 2.78 -0.25
C TRP A 196 6.35 2.84 0.47
N LYS A 197 6.25 3.72 1.47
CA LYS A 197 5.01 4.09 2.15
C LYS A 197 4.85 5.61 2.10
N TYR A 198 3.61 6.06 1.99
CA TYR A 198 3.30 7.49 1.89
C TYR A 198 2.33 7.93 2.98
N ASN A 199 2.65 9.05 3.64
CA ASN A 199 1.77 9.72 4.58
C ASN A 199 1.23 11.03 3.95
N PRO A 200 -0.03 11.09 3.51
CA PRO A 200 -0.58 12.28 2.85
C PRO A 200 -0.75 13.49 3.78
N SER A 201 -0.76 13.29 5.10
CA SER A 201 -0.91 14.42 6.05
C SER A 201 0.34 15.29 6.17
N GLY A 202 1.52 14.67 6.06
CA GLY A 202 2.83 15.34 6.10
C GLY A 202 3.56 15.37 4.77
N SER A 203 2.97 14.78 3.71
CA SER A 203 3.63 14.51 2.44
C SER A 203 4.94 13.73 2.57
N GLU A 204 5.11 12.93 3.62
CA GLU A 204 6.35 12.23 3.94
C GLU A 204 6.33 10.80 3.38
N PHE A 205 7.45 10.39 2.81
CA PHE A 205 7.72 8.99 2.46
C PHE A 205 8.52 8.30 3.56
N THR A 206 8.15 7.07 3.84
CA THR A 206 8.95 6.13 4.64
C THR A 206 9.18 4.86 3.83
N SER A 207 10.09 4.00 4.29
CA SER A 207 10.35 2.74 3.61
C SER A 207 10.51 1.56 4.57
N GLU A 208 10.19 0.37 4.07
CA GLU A 208 10.52 -0.89 4.71
C GLU A 208 11.19 -1.83 3.71
N TRP A 209 12.06 -2.68 4.22
CA TRP A 209 12.84 -3.64 3.44
C TRP A 209 12.46 -5.05 3.85
N VAL A 210 12.22 -5.93 2.89
CA VAL A 210 11.94 -7.34 3.15
C VAL A 210 13.24 -8.11 2.97
N ASN A 211 13.84 -8.60 4.04
CA ASN A 211 15.04 -9.43 3.92
C ASN A 211 14.74 -10.73 3.14
N PRO A 212 15.75 -11.42 2.59
CA PRO A 212 15.58 -12.73 1.92
C PRO A 212 14.94 -13.83 2.78
N ASP A 213 14.93 -13.67 4.10
CA ASP A 213 14.25 -14.53 5.08
C ASP A 213 12.81 -14.08 5.38
N PHE A 214 12.28 -13.13 4.61
CA PHE A 214 10.95 -12.52 4.72
C PHE A 214 10.73 -11.71 6.01
N ILE A 215 11.80 -11.35 6.73
CA ILE A 215 11.69 -10.44 7.86
C ILE A 215 11.56 -9.01 7.33
N LEU A 216 10.48 -8.32 7.73
CA LEU A 216 10.29 -6.90 7.44
C LEU A 216 11.12 -6.04 8.40
N ILE A 217 11.85 -5.10 7.83
CA ILE A 217 12.74 -4.19 8.56
C ILE A 217 12.37 -2.75 8.21
N ALA A 218 12.13 -1.93 9.24
CA ALA A 218 11.97 -0.49 9.05
C ALA A 218 13.31 0.12 8.61
N THR A 219 13.27 1.05 7.67
CA THR A 219 14.48 1.68 7.13
C THR A 219 14.41 3.21 7.20
N TYR A 220 15.60 3.82 7.19
CA TYR A 220 15.82 5.24 7.26
C TYR A 220 16.66 5.67 6.06
N PHE A 221 16.39 6.89 5.55
CA PHE A 221 17.09 7.44 4.42
C PHE A 221 18.37 8.16 4.85
N TYR A 222 19.43 7.97 4.07
CA TYR A 222 20.71 8.63 4.25
C TYR A 222 21.23 9.18 2.93
N LEU A 223 21.87 10.34 2.99
CA LEU A 223 22.70 10.85 1.90
C LEU A 223 24.18 10.69 2.27
N SER A 224 25.02 10.23 1.33
CA SER A 224 26.46 10.29 1.53
C SER A 224 26.95 11.73 1.61
N ASN A 225 27.92 11.96 2.48
CA ASN A 225 28.63 13.23 2.59
C ASN A 225 29.83 13.27 1.65
N GLY A 226 30.21 14.49 1.28
CA GLY A 226 31.31 14.74 0.35
C GLY A 226 31.03 15.91 -0.60
N PRO A 227 32.09 16.52 -1.16
CA PRO A 227 31.94 17.54 -2.18
C PRO A 227 31.37 16.91 -3.47
N GLY A 228 30.19 17.36 -3.90
CA GLY A 228 29.58 16.96 -5.17
C GLY A 228 28.40 16.00 -5.03
N ASN A 229 28.51 14.81 -5.64
CA ASN A 229 27.40 13.87 -5.78
C ASN A 229 27.11 13.16 -4.46
N ARG A 230 25.99 13.48 -3.82
CA ARG A 230 25.51 12.77 -2.62
C ARG A 230 24.57 11.65 -3.06
N PHE A 231 24.93 10.41 -2.78
CA PHE A 231 24.12 9.24 -3.12
C PHE A 231 23.07 8.98 -2.05
N LEU A 232 21.90 8.47 -2.46
CA LEU A 232 20.82 8.14 -1.55
C LEU A 232 20.85 6.65 -1.19
N TYR A 233 20.77 6.36 0.10
CA TYR A 233 20.78 5.02 0.66
C TYR A 233 19.61 4.81 1.61
N ILE A 234 19.28 3.54 1.85
CA ILE A 234 18.47 3.11 2.98
C ILE A 234 19.31 2.26 3.94
N SER A 235 19.03 2.36 5.23
CA SER A 235 19.60 1.49 6.27
C SER A 235 18.59 1.19 7.36
N SER A 236 18.74 0.06 8.06
CA SER A 236 17.96 -0.27 9.25
C SER A 236 18.47 0.39 10.53
N ASN A 237 19.66 0.99 10.48
CA ASN A 237 20.24 1.71 11.61
C ASN A 237 19.71 3.16 11.65
N PRO A 238 19.05 3.61 12.73
CA PRO A 238 18.58 5.00 12.86
C PRO A 238 19.71 6.01 13.11
N ASP A 239 20.89 5.53 13.50
CA ASP A 239 22.07 6.30 13.89
C ASP A 239 23.29 5.79 13.11
N LEU A 240 23.15 5.74 11.77
CA LEU A 240 24.17 5.19 10.89
C LEU A 240 25.42 6.10 10.87
N GLY A 241 26.47 5.68 11.56
CA GLY A 241 27.82 6.22 11.44
C GLY A 241 28.02 7.62 12.03
N GLU A 242 29.26 8.09 11.94
CA GLU A 242 29.60 9.48 12.28
C GLU A 242 29.00 10.43 11.23
N PRO A 243 28.52 11.63 11.62
CA PRO A 243 27.93 12.61 10.71
C PRO A 243 28.83 13.04 9.54
N GLU A 244 30.13 12.69 9.55
CA GLU A 244 31.08 13.04 8.50
C GLU A 244 30.93 12.16 7.24
N GLU A 245 30.35 10.95 7.34
CA GLU A 245 30.22 10.03 6.21
C GLU A 245 28.85 10.06 5.55
N VAL A 246 27.79 10.20 6.37
CA VAL A 246 26.41 10.23 5.91
C VAL A 246 25.58 11.22 6.73
N THR A 247 24.53 11.76 6.12
CA THR A 247 23.53 12.57 6.79
C THR A 247 22.19 11.87 6.71
N ARG A 248 21.52 11.71 7.86
CA ARG A 248 20.15 11.20 7.91
C ARG A 248 19.19 12.23 7.33
N VAL A 249 18.26 11.76 6.49
CA VAL A 249 17.34 12.65 5.76
C VAL A 249 15.91 12.16 5.85
N ARG A 250 14.98 13.05 5.53
CA ARG A 250 13.55 12.78 5.32
C ARG A 250 13.20 13.06 3.88
N VAL A 251 12.33 12.24 3.31
CA VAL A 251 11.93 12.36 1.91
C VAL A 251 10.46 12.77 1.85
N PHE A 252 10.16 13.83 1.09
CA PHE A 252 8.82 14.39 0.97
C PHE A 252 8.36 14.48 -0.49
N LEU A 253 7.05 14.41 -0.71
CA LEU A 253 6.45 14.78 -1.98
C LEU A 253 6.37 16.31 -2.08
N ASP A 254 7.01 16.85 -3.11
CA ASP A 254 6.93 18.25 -3.54
C ASP A 254 6.02 18.29 -4.78
N LEU A 255 4.81 18.80 -4.61
CA LEU A 255 3.80 18.83 -5.67
C LEU A 255 4.27 19.74 -6.82
N ALA A 256 4.14 19.24 -8.05
CA ALA A 256 4.53 19.96 -9.27
C ALA A 256 3.57 21.10 -9.62
#